data_AF-A0A511T3T4-F1
#
_entry.id   AF-A0A511T3T4-F1
#
_cell.length_a   1.000
_cell.length_b   1.000
_cell.length_c   1.000
_cell.angle_alpha   90.00
_cell.angle_beta   90.00
_cell.angle_gamma   90.00
#
_symmetry.space_group_name_H-M   'P 1'
#
loop_
_entity.id
_entity.type
_entity.pdbx_description
1 polymer ?
#
loop_
_entity_poly.entity_id
_entity_poly.type
_entity_poly.pdbx_seq_one_letter_code
_entity_poly.pdbx_strand_id
1 'polypeptide(L)'
;MRSKLHIALGVLLALGAGACGNLENAPLRLGTIEGQLSEFDPAHALVSVVGAPELRSTVDDQGRFKLEKVPSGDVELFVVATQEKATRVKVKVSAGKALDVERVEPKVAGFLEMRAKSTQGERVAGVEVTVLGTHLDQLQLDGKGRLRVGPLPDGCYELSIAGMGFPEVRSSACVGAGEKKELRIQLQPRADLVNRCAATGCEDGLVCGPGGRCVECVADDQCGGDMTCKGFRCTANGPQCGACVNGRSCDDGSACMLLVGGGPTCVKSCTETVDEDDLAASRCEAGFTCQAGNCLPDTQRFLSCSALLQFGAECADDERCQGLGMSTGLCVERQCTVPCVEDLDCPGASRCEDTLDGRVCSVRD
;
A
#
# COMPACT_ATOMS: atom_id res chain seq x y z
N MET A 1 1.77 23.00 103.32
CA MET A 1 2.47 23.45 102.09
C MET A 1 3.27 22.29 101.55
N ARG A 2 2.66 21.49 100.68
CA ARG A 2 3.20 20.25 100.10
C ARG A 2 2.71 20.16 98.67
N SER A 3 3.56 19.58 97.83
CA SER A 3 3.26 19.04 96.50
C SER A 3 3.09 20.09 95.40
N LYS A 4 4.06 20.16 94.48
CA LYS A 4 3.91 19.74 93.06
C LYS A 4 5.29 19.43 92.48
N LEU A 5 5.85 18.31 92.93
CA LEU A 5 6.86 17.54 92.19
C LEU A 5 6.11 16.71 91.13
N HIS A 6 6.75 16.42 89.99
CA HIS A 6 6.35 15.46 88.94
C HIS A 6 5.50 15.96 87.76
N ILE A 7 5.99 16.91 86.97
CA ILE A 7 5.69 16.95 85.51
C ILE A 7 6.93 17.45 84.77
N ALA A 8 8.02 16.67 84.77
CA ALA A 8 9.21 16.99 84.00
C ALA A 8 10.02 15.72 83.68
N LEU A 9 9.36 14.65 83.23
CA LEU A 9 10.06 13.45 82.74
C LEU A 9 9.09 12.59 81.90
N GLY A 10 8.79 13.01 80.67
CA GLY A 10 7.83 12.24 79.86
C GLY A 10 7.53 12.72 78.44
N VAL A 11 8.36 13.57 77.81
CA VAL A 11 8.19 13.93 76.38
C VAL A 11 9.55 14.10 75.70
N LEU A 12 10.47 13.15 75.89
CA LEU A 12 11.80 13.15 75.24
C LEU A 12 12.14 11.80 74.61
N LEU A 13 11.11 11.02 74.26
CA LEU A 13 11.22 9.64 73.76
C LEU A 13 10.23 9.35 72.62
N ALA A 14 10.00 10.35 71.74
CA ALA A 14 9.10 10.21 70.58
C ALA A 14 9.61 10.93 69.31
N LEU A 15 10.93 11.05 69.12
CA LEU A 15 11.54 11.67 67.92
C LEU A 15 12.61 10.79 67.25
N GLY A 16 12.77 9.53 67.66
CA GLY A 16 13.86 8.65 67.21
C GLY A 16 13.50 7.56 66.19
N ALA A 17 12.32 7.58 65.57
CA ALA A 17 11.86 6.50 64.68
C ALA A 17 11.51 6.96 63.25
N GLY A 18 11.93 8.16 62.84
CA GLY A 18 11.67 8.72 61.51
C GLY A 18 12.89 8.83 60.58
N ALA A 19 14.06 8.38 61.03
CA ALA A 19 15.33 8.53 60.30
C ALA A 19 15.96 7.18 59.91
N CYS A 20 15.14 6.17 59.60
CA CYS A 20 15.59 5.13 58.67
C CYS A 20 15.64 5.80 57.30
N GLY A 21 16.74 6.49 57.04
CA GLY A 21 17.04 7.04 55.72
C GLY A 21 16.82 5.95 54.70
N ASN A 22 15.98 6.25 53.71
CA ASN A 22 15.83 5.47 52.52
C ASN A 22 17.23 5.42 51.87
N LEU A 23 18.03 4.42 52.23
CA LEU A 23 19.27 4.09 51.55
C LEU A 23 18.85 3.62 50.16
N GLU A 24 18.69 4.59 49.27
CA GLU A 24 18.55 4.36 47.85
C GLU A 24 19.83 3.65 47.38
N ASN A 25 19.83 2.33 47.49
CA ASN A 25 20.85 1.45 46.93
C ASN A 25 20.78 1.39 45.39
N ALA A 26 20.19 2.41 44.75
CA ALA A 26 20.15 2.55 43.31
C ALA A 26 21.55 2.48 42.67
N PRO A 27 22.63 3.08 43.25
CA PRO A 27 23.98 2.94 42.71
C PRO A 27 24.51 1.50 42.73
N LEU A 28 24.05 0.68 43.69
CA LEU A 28 24.46 -0.72 43.85
C LEU A 28 23.63 -1.69 42.99
N ARG A 29 22.81 -1.19 42.06
CA ARG A 29 22.06 -2.04 41.10
C ARG A 29 22.55 -1.86 39.66
N LEU A 30 23.56 -1.02 39.46
CA LEU A 30 24.08 -0.66 38.16
C LEU A 30 25.52 -1.17 38.02
N GLY A 31 25.91 -1.53 36.81
CA GLY A 31 27.27 -1.88 36.42
C GLY A 31 27.72 -1.10 35.20
N THR A 32 28.92 -1.42 34.74
CA THR A 32 29.52 -0.90 33.50
C THR A 32 29.86 -2.08 32.60
N ILE A 33 29.66 -1.94 31.29
CA ILE A 33 30.12 -2.90 30.28
C ILE A 33 31.15 -2.20 29.42
N GLU A 34 32.31 -2.82 29.26
CA GLU A 34 33.38 -2.41 28.36
C GLU A 34 33.65 -3.55 27.38
N GLY A 35 34.14 -3.24 26.18
CA GLY A 35 34.48 -4.25 25.20
C GLY A 35 35.05 -3.65 23.92
N GLN A 36 35.36 -4.51 22.96
CA GLN A 36 35.92 -4.11 21.67
C GLN A 36 35.32 -4.93 20.53
N LEU A 37 35.01 -4.29 19.40
CA LEU A 37 34.58 -4.96 18.17
C LEU A 37 35.79 -5.46 17.37
N SER A 38 35.71 -6.66 16.77
CA SER A 38 36.75 -7.15 15.85
C SER A 38 36.72 -6.47 14.49
N GLU A 39 35.56 -5.97 14.08
CA GLU A 39 35.30 -5.27 12.83
C GLU A 39 34.25 -4.20 13.08
N PHE A 40 34.43 -3.00 12.53
CA PHE A 40 33.51 -1.90 12.74
C PHE A 40 33.73 -0.79 11.70
N ASP A 41 32.70 0.03 11.53
CA ASP A 41 32.76 1.33 10.88
C ASP A 41 32.35 2.39 11.93
N PRO A 42 33.27 3.27 12.38
CA PRO A 42 32.96 4.30 13.38
C PRO A 42 31.74 5.17 13.05
N ALA A 43 31.40 5.34 11.77
CA ALA A 43 30.24 6.14 11.36
C ALA A 43 28.89 5.44 11.60
N HIS A 44 28.88 4.11 11.77
CA HIS A 44 27.67 3.30 11.90
C HIS A 44 27.64 2.46 13.17
N ALA A 45 28.79 2.22 13.79
CA ALA A 45 28.92 1.31 14.90
C ALA A 45 28.25 1.87 16.17
N LEU A 46 27.34 1.07 16.73
CA LEU A 46 26.56 1.41 17.90
C LEU A 46 26.30 0.14 18.73
N VAL A 47 26.47 0.26 20.04
CA VAL A 47 26.11 -0.79 20.99
C VAL A 47 24.99 -0.26 21.89
N SER A 48 23.89 -1.01 22.00
CA SER A 48 22.75 -0.66 22.84
C SER A 48 22.28 -1.85 23.66
N VAL A 49 21.64 -1.62 24.80
CA VAL A 49 21.00 -2.68 25.59
C VAL A 49 19.63 -3.02 25.02
N VAL A 50 19.36 -4.31 24.78
CA VAL A 50 18.02 -4.77 24.34
C VAL A 50 17.00 -4.48 25.44
N GLY A 51 15.89 -3.84 25.07
CA GLY A 51 14.84 -3.42 26.00
C GLY A 51 15.12 -2.11 26.77
N ALA A 52 16.31 -1.54 26.63
CA ALA A 52 16.71 -0.24 27.18
C ALA A 52 17.59 0.51 26.16
N PRO A 53 17.06 0.84 24.96
CA PRO A 53 17.85 1.38 23.85
C PRO A 53 18.47 2.76 24.12
N GLU A 54 17.99 3.48 25.13
CA GLU A 54 18.60 4.71 25.64
C GLU A 54 19.97 4.45 26.30
N LEU A 55 20.21 3.23 26.80
CA LEU A 55 21.52 2.77 27.25
C LEU A 55 22.32 2.31 26.04
N ARG A 56 22.94 3.29 25.37
CA ARG A 56 23.72 3.09 24.15
C ARG A 56 25.04 3.85 24.17
N SER A 57 25.98 3.38 23.36
CA SER A 57 27.31 3.97 23.21
C SER A 57 27.82 3.74 21.78
N THR A 58 28.53 4.71 21.23
CA THR A 58 29.30 4.54 19.99
C THR A 58 30.64 3.86 20.29
N VAL A 59 31.38 3.51 19.24
CA VAL A 59 32.74 2.97 19.38
C VAL A 59 33.79 4.06 19.14
N ASP A 60 34.95 3.93 19.77
CA ASP A 60 36.11 4.77 19.48
C ASP A 60 36.84 4.34 18.19
N ASP A 61 37.91 5.04 17.85
CA ASP A 61 38.77 4.78 16.69
C ASP A 61 39.50 3.43 16.75
N GLN A 62 39.54 2.79 17.93
CA GLN A 62 40.07 1.45 18.15
C GLN A 62 38.95 0.40 18.29
N GLY A 63 37.69 0.78 18.09
CA GLY A 63 36.53 -0.11 18.12
C GLY A 63 36.08 -0.47 19.52
N ARG A 64 36.54 0.24 20.56
CA ARG A 64 36.11 0.01 21.94
C ARG A 64 34.83 0.77 22.24
N PHE A 65 34.00 0.18 23.09
CA PHE A 65 32.79 0.81 23.61
C PHE A 65 32.75 0.72 25.13
N LYS A 66 32.00 1.65 25.74
CA LYS A 66 31.70 1.66 27.16
C LYS A 66 30.24 2.03 27.38
N LEU A 67 29.49 1.17 28.06
CA LEU A 67 28.13 1.40 28.52
C LEU A 67 28.12 1.53 30.04
N GLU A 68 27.74 2.70 30.54
CA GLU A 68 27.60 2.95 31.97
C GLU A 68 26.15 2.80 32.41
N LYS A 69 25.92 2.64 33.72
CA LYS A 69 24.59 2.59 34.33
C LYS A 69 23.72 1.44 33.81
N VAL A 70 24.33 0.32 33.44
CA VAL A 70 23.61 -0.86 32.96
C VAL A 70 23.03 -1.61 34.15
N PRO A 71 21.73 -1.98 34.17
CA PRO A 71 21.15 -2.77 35.25
C PRO A 71 21.91 -4.09 35.47
N SER A 72 22.15 -4.44 36.72
CA SER A 72 22.74 -5.73 37.08
C SER A 72 21.79 -6.89 36.74
N GLY A 73 22.34 -8.00 36.26
CA GLY A 73 21.56 -9.17 35.84
C GLY A 73 22.04 -9.73 34.51
N ASP A 74 21.24 -10.64 33.94
CA ASP A 74 21.45 -11.11 32.57
C ASP A 74 20.91 -10.06 31.60
N VAL A 75 21.77 -9.59 30.70
CA VAL A 75 21.50 -8.52 29.74
C VAL A 75 21.90 -9.00 28.35
N GLU A 76 21.18 -8.55 27.32
CA GLU A 76 21.55 -8.77 25.93
C GLU A 76 21.94 -7.43 25.28
N LEU A 77 23.11 -7.41 24.65
CA LEU A 77 23.58 -6.29 23.84
C LEU A 77 23.10 -6.46 22.40
N PHE A 78 22.62 -5.39 21.81
CA PHE A 78 22.39 -5.23 20.38
C PHE A 78 23.55 -4.44 19.80
N VAL A 79 24.37 -5.10 18.97
CA VAL A 79 25.59 -4.53 18.40
C VAL A 79 25.40 -4.34 16.90
N VAL A 80 25.46 -3.10 16.43
CA VAL A 80 25.64 -2.76 15.01
C VAL A 80 27.10 -2.40 14.83
N ALA A 81 27.76 -3.07 13.89
CA ALA A 81 29.18 -2.85 13.64
C ALA A 81 29.41 -2.10 12.34
N THR A 82 28.66 -2.43 11.29
CA THR A 82 28.68 -1.76 9.99
C THR A 82 27.26 -1.71 9.43
N GLN A 83 27.05 -1.10 8.25
CA GLN A 83 25.75 -1.11 7.58
C GLN A 83 25.20 -2.52 7.28
N GLU A 84 26.04 -3.56 7.25
CA GLU A 84 25.67 -4.92 6.84
C GLU A 84 26.02 -5.98 7.91
N LYS A 85 26.57 -5.56 9.06
CA LYS A 85 26.95 -6.47 10.14
C LYS A 85 26.41 -6.05 11.49
N ALA A 86 25.78 -7.00 12.17
CA ALA A 86 25.22 -6.84 13.50
C ALA A 86 25.25 -8.18 14.26
N THR A 87 25.28 -8.13 15.59
CA THR A 87 25.22 -9.32 16.44
C THR A 87 24.51 -9.03 17.76
N ARG A 88 24.09 -10.09 18.46
CA ARG A 88 23.60 -10.04 19.83
C ARG A 88 24.58 -10.74 20.76
N VAL A 89 24.84 -10.14 21.92
CA VAL A 89 25.76 -10.71 22.92
C VAL A 89 25.08 -10.77 24.27
N LYS A 90 24.96 -11.97 24.85
CA LYS A 90 24.43 -12.16 26.20
C LYS A 90 25.55 -12.01 27.22
N VAL A 91 25.33 -11.18 28.22
CA VAL A 91 26.31 -10.86 29.26
C VAL A 91 25.65 -10.84 30.64
N LYS A 92 26.45 -11.05 31.68
CA LYS A 92 25.97 -10.99 33.08
C LYS A 92 26.62 -9.83 33.82
N VAL A 93 25.87 -8.77 34.02
CA VAL A 93 26.33 -7.54 34.67
C VAL A 93 26.23 -7.68 36.18
N SER A 94 27.34 -7.44 36.88
CA SER A 94 27.37 -7.40 38.34
C SER A 94 27.27 -5.97 38.85
N ALA A 95 26.50 -5.78 39.92
CA ALA A 95 26.38 -4.51 40.63
C ALA A 95 27.74 -3.91 41.03
N GLY A 96 27.93 -2.62 40.74
CA GLY A 96 29.12 -1.85 41.10
C GLY A 96 30.42 -2.29 40.41
N LYS A 97 30.35 -3.18 39.41
CA LYS A 97 31.53 -3.70 38.71
C LYS A 97 31.52 -3.31 37.23
N ALA A 98 32.72 -3.15 36.68
CA ALA A 98 32.93 -3.16 35.24
C ALA A 98 33.05 -4.62 34.78
N LEU A 99 32.32 -4.96 33.72
CA LEU A 99 32.45 -6.20 32.97
C LEU A 99 33.21 -5.90 31.68
N ASP A 100 34.36 -6.56 31.50
CA ASP A 100 35.08 -6.55 30.23
C ASP A 100 34.59 -7.71 29.36
N VAL A 101 33.98 -7.39 28.23
CA VAL A 101 33.44 -8.36 27.27
C VAL A 101 34.57 -8.73 26.31
N GLU A 102 34.79 -10.03 26.12
CA GLU A 102 35.71 -10.52 25.11
C GLU A 102 35.42 -9.90 23.74
N ARG A 103 36.46 -9.79 22.90
CA ARG A 103 36.36 -9.16 21.59
C ARG A 103 35.15 -9.69 20.81
N VAL A 104 34.20 -8.80 20.53
CA VAL A 104 32.90 -9.14 19.93
C VAL A 104 33.08 -9.24 18.42
N GLU A 105 32.71 -10.39 17.87
CA GLU A 105 32.74 -10.65 16.42
C GLU A 105 31.36 -10.40 15.79
N PRO A 106 31.19 -9.35 14.97
CA PRO A 106 29.94 -9.08 14.28
C PRO A 106 29.66 -10.10 13.19
N LYS A 107 28.38 -10.43 12.99
CA LYS A 107 27.92 -11.36 11.94
C LYS A 107 27.21 -10.60 10.83
N VAL A 108 27.06 -11.23 9.66
CA VAL A 108 26.25 -10.69 8.58
C VAL A 108 24.81 -10.52 9.07
N ALA A 109 24.28 -9.31 8.95
CA ALA A 109 22.95 -8.96 9.44
C ALA A 109 21.85 -9.37 8.46
N GLY A 110 20.64 -9.57 8.98
CA GLY A 110 19.41 -9.61 8.21
C GLY A 110 18.76 -8.23 8.07
N PHE A 111 17.77 -8.14 7.17
CA PHE A 111 17.00 -6.93 6.90
C PHE A 111 15.54 -7.27 6.65
N LEU A 112 14.64 -6.38 7.10
CA LEU A 112 13.24 -6.40 6.68
C LEU A 112 13.04 -5.39 5.55
N GLU A 113 12.56 -5.85 4.40
CA GLU A 113 12.13 -5.02 3.27
C GLU A 113 10.62 -4.76 3.41
N MET A 114 10.27 -3.67 4.09
CA MET A 114 8.88 -3.33 4.39
C MET A 114 8.21 -2.66 3.20
N ARG A 115 6.95 -3.04 2.95
CA ARG A 115 6.02 -2.38 2.03
C ARG A 115 4.69 -2.17 2.73
N ALA A 116 4.33 -0.91 2.97
CA ALA A 116 3.08 -0.51 3.57
C ALA A 116 2.15 0.13 2.54
N LYS A 117 0.84 -0.12 2.65
CA LYS A 117 -0.20 0.56 1.85
C LYS A 117 -1.42 0.86 2.71
N SER A 118 -2.11 1.96 2.41
CA SER A 118 -3.45 2.21 2.96
C SER A 118 -4.48 1.32 2.26
N THR A 119 -5.49 0.87 2.99
CA THR A 119 -6.65 0.18 2.41
C THR A 119 -7.60 1.11 1.65
N GLN A 120 -7.49 2.43 1.82
CA GLN A 120 -8.38 3.42 1.17
C GLN A 120 -7.64 4.49 0.35
N GLY A 121 -6.39 4.22 -0.02
CA GLY A 121 -5.62 5.07 -0.96
C GLY A 121 -5.01 6.33 -0.35
N GLU A 122 -5.08 6.52 0.98
CA GLU A 122 -4.32 7.56 1.66
C GLU A 122 -2.80 7.32 1.53
N ARG A 123 -2.05 8.41 1.43
CA ARG A 123 -0.60 8.36 1.39
C ARG A 123 -0.06 7.89 2.74
N VAL A 124 0.92 6.99 2.70
CA VAL A 124 1.59 6.42 3.89
C VAL A 124 2.97 7.04 4.14
N ALA A 125 3.32 8.10 3.41
CA ALA A 125 4.55 8.85 3.63
C ALA A 125 4.53 9.49 5.03
N GLY A 126 5.64 9.40 5.76
CA GLY A 126 5.74 9.95 7.12
C GLY A 126 5.10 9.06 8.20
N VAL A 127 4.62 7.86 7.86
CA VAL A 127 4.38 6.82 8.85
C VAL A 127 5.73 6.36 9.40
N GLU A 128 5.84 6.35 10.74
CA GLU A 128 7.00 5.96 11.50
C GLU A 128 6.95 4.48 11.88
N VAL A 129 8.12 3.85 11.87
CA VAL A 129 8.33 2.45 12.22
C VAL A 129 9.39 2.40 13.31
N THR A 130 9.05 1.76 14.42
CA THR A 130 9.96 1.52 15.54
C THR A 130 10.13 0.02 15.75
N VAL A 131 11.37 -0.45 15.86
CA VAL A 131 11.67 -1.83 16.24
C VAL A 131 11.82 -1.89 17.76
N LEU A 132 10.80 -2.43 18.41
CA LEU A 132 10.67 -2.40 19.87
C LEU A 132 11.85 -3.10 20.56
N GLY A 133 12.36 -2.46 21.61
CA GLY A 133 13.49 -2.97 22.38
C GLY A 133 14.85 -2.80 21.71
N THR A 134 14.93 -2.05 20.61
CA THR A 134 16.20 -1.71 19.92
C THR A 134 16.31 -0.20 19.74
N HIS A 135 17.47 0.29 19.29
CA HIS A 135 17.69 1.70 18.99
C HIS A 135 17.14 2.14 17.62
N LEU A 136 16.49 1.25 16.88
CA LEU A 136 15.91 1.55 15.57
C LEU A 136 14.50 2.11 15.79
N ASP A 137 14.42 3.40 16.14
CA ASP A 137 13.20 4.16 16.36
C ASP A 137 12.94 5.19 15.25
N GLN A 138 11.66 5.57 15.10
CA GLN A 138 11.23 6.66 14.21
C GLN A 138 11.69 6.53 12.74
N LEU A 139 11.84 5.30 12.23
CA LEU A 139 12.20 5.05 10.84
C LEU A 139 11.03 5.45 9.93
N GLN A 140 11.27 6.22 8.88
CA GLN A 140 10.18 6.72 8.02
C GLN A 140 10.03 5.92 6.73
N LEU A 141 8.77 5.63 6.37
CA LEU A 141 8.43 5.10 5.05
C LEU A 141 8.66 6.16 3.97
N ASP A 142 9.20 5.73 2.81
CA ASP A 142 9.31 6.59 1.63
C ASP A 142 7.93 6.94 1.04
N GLY A 143 7.89 7.85 0.07
CA GLY A 143 6.64 8.28 -0.58
C GLY A 143 5.84 7.15 -1.25
N LYS A 144 6.48 5.99 -1.49
CA LYS A 144 5.88 4.78 -2.08
C LYS A 144 5.57 3.71 -1.03
N GLY A 145 5.65 4.05 0.26
CA GLY A 145 5.40 3.15 1.37
C GLY A 145 6.46 2.06 1.55
N ARG A 146 7.73 2.34 1.21
CA ARG A 146 8.84 1.39 1.35
C ARG A 146 9.81 1.82 2.42
N LEU A 147 10.35 0.85 3.16
CA LEU A 147 11.38 1.07 4.16
C LEU A 147 12.27 -0.19 4.27
N ARG A 148 13.58 -0.01 4.32
CA ARG A 148 14.51 -1.07 4.70
C ARG A 148 14.83 -0.93 6.18
N VAL A 149 14.49 -1.94 6.99
CA VAL A 149 14.76 -1.97 8.43
C VAL A 149 15.97 -2.86 8.69
N GLY A 150 17.01 -2.28 9.29
CA GLY A 150 18.23 -2.97 9.70
C GLY A 150 19.45 -2.07 9.68
N PRO A 151 20.65 -2.62 9.92
CA PRO A 151 20.95 -4.05 10.06
C PRO A 151 20.37 -4.69 11.33
N LEU A 152 19.89 -5.94 11.22
CA LEU A 152 19.33 -6.72 12.33
C LEU A 152 20.15 -8.00 12.58
N PRO A 153 20.61 -8.27 13.81
CA PRO A 153 21.07 -9.59 14.21
C PRO A 153 19.98 -10.65 14.04
N ASP A 154 20.38 -11.91 13.97
CA ASP A 154 19.45 -13.06 13.96
C ASP A 154 18.46 -12.97 15.13
N GLY A 155 17.17 -13.13 14.84
CA GLY A 155 16.13 -13.10 15.86
C GLY A 155 14.77 -12.67 15.34
N CYS A 156 13.79 -12.65 16.26
CA CYS A 156 12.45 -12.15 16.02
C CYS A 156 12.29 -10.77 16.65
N TYR A 157 11.61 -9.89 15.91
CA TYR A 157 11.45 -8.48 16.24
C TYR A 157 9.97 -8.13 16.22
N GLU A 158 9.55 -7.32 17.18
CA GLU A 158 8.24 -6.66 17.17
C GLU A 158 8.43 -5.23 16.65
N LEU A 159 7.62 -4.86 15.67
CA LEU A 159 7.60 -3.54 15.07
C LEU A 159 6.32 -2.83 15.49
N SER A 160 6.44 -1.56 15.88
CA SER A 160 5.33 -0.62 16.03
C SER A 160 5.32 0.32 14.84
N ILE A 161 4.21 0.35 14.11
CA ILE A 161 4.01 1.18 12.92
C ILE A 161 2.90 2.19 13.26
N ALA A 162 3.22 3.47 13.25
CA ALA A 162 2.30 4.53 13.63
C ALA A 162 2.49 5.77 12.77
N GLY A 163 1.42 6.51 12.52
CA GLY A 163 1.50 7.75 11.77
C GLY A 163 0.20 8.53 11.81
N MET A 164 0.26 9.77 11.33
CA MET A 164 -0.92 10.61 11.21
C MET A 164 -1.98 9.93 10.33
N GLY A 165 -3.23 9.92 10.78
CA GLY A 165 -4.34 9.29 10.05
C GLY A 165 -4.45 7.78 10.19
N PHE A 166 -3.52 7.12 10.87
CA PHE A 166 -3.55 5.66 11.11
C PHE A 166 -3.48 5.34 12.61
N PRO A 167 -4.19 4.29 13.08
CA PRO A 167 -3.94 3.73 14.41
C PRO A 167 -2.57 3.03 14.43
N GLU A 168 -2.00 2.86 15.62
CA GLU A 168 -0.78 2.06 15.79
C GLU A 168 -1.07 0.60 15.42
N VAL A 169 -0.21 0.02 14.59
CA VAL A 169 -0.25 -1.40 14.22
C VAL A 169 1.03 -2.06 14.71
N ARG A 170 0.89 -3.23 15.34
CA ARG A 170 2.01 -4.07 15.74
C ARG A 170 2.18 -5.22 14.76
N SER A 171 3.42 -5.53 14.42
CA SER A 171 3.78 -6.66 13.56
C SER A 171 4.99 -7.38 14.12
N SER A 172 5.13 -8.67 13.85
CA SER A 172 6.28 -9.46 14.28
C SER A 172 6.90 -10.18 13.09
N ALA A 173 8.23 -10.14 12.99
CA ALA A 173 8.97 -10.82 11.94
C ALA A 173 10.34 -11.29 12.46
N CYS A 174 10.75 -12.47 12.01
CA CYS A 174 12.08 -13.01 12.28
C CYS A 174 12.98 -12.92 11.05
N VAL A 175 14.26 -12.61 11.26
CA VAL A 175 15.30 -12.59 10.23
C VAL A 175 16.50 -13.41 10.69
N GLY A 176 17.17 -14.08 9.75
CA GLY A 176 18.46 -14.73 9.94
C GLY A 176 19.61 -14.02 9.21
N ALA A 177 20.80 -14.59 9.34
CA ALA A 177 22.03 -14.00 8.82
C ALA A 177 21.97 -13.80 7.29
N GLY A 178 22.14 -12.56 6.85
CA GLY A 178 22.08 -12.18 5.42
C GLY A 178 20.69 -12.25 4.79
N GLU A 179 19.64 -12.59 5.54
CA GLU A 179 18.28 -12.69 5.02
C GLU A 179 17.72 -11.30 4.68
N LYS A 180 17.09 -11.16 3.51
CA LYS A 180 16.27 -10.00 3.14
C LYS A 180 14.82 -10.43 3.08
N LYS A 181 14.06 -10.13 4.13
CA LYS A 181 12.70 -10.62 4.30
C LYS A 181 11.67 -9.56 3.93
N GLU A 182 10.80 -9.85 2.97
CA GLU A 182 9.71 -8.95 2.62
C GLU A 182 8.63 -8.94 3.71
N LEU A 183 8.22 -7.74 4.15
CA LEU A 183 7.14 -7.55 5.12
C LEU A 183 6.08 -6.62 4.53
N ARG A 184 4.88 -7.17 4.28
CA ARG A 184 3.75 -6.40 3.72
C ARG A 184 2.79 -5.99 4.83
N ILE A 185 2.53 -4.69 4.95
CA ILE A 185 1.64 -4.11 5.95
C ILE A 185 0.47 -3.41 5.26
N GLN A 186 -0.75 -3.68 5.72
CA GLN A 186 -1.93 -2.93 5.33
C GLN A 186 -2.36 -2.04 6.49
N LEU A 187 -2.40 -0.73 6.25
CA LEU A 187 -2.82 0.25 7.23
C LEU A 187 -4.28 0.62 7.00
N GLN A 188 -5.06 0.60 8.07
CA GLN A 188 -6.46 1.04 8.04
C GLN A 188 -6.53 2.47 8.54
N PRO A 189 -7.07 3.42 7.75
CA PRO A 189 -7.25 4.79 8.22
C PRO A 189 -8.15 4.87 9.44
N ARG A 190 -7.89 5.84 10.31
CA ARG A 190 -8.73 6.17 11.46
C ARG A 190 -10.14 6.58 11.01
N ALA A 191 -11.17 5.88 11.47
CA ALA A 191 -12.55 6.15 11.08
C ALA A 191 -13.10 7.46 11.65
N ASP A 192 -12.55 7.91 12.78
CA ASP A 192 -12.94 9.12 13.52
C ASP A 192 -12.36 10.42 12.92
N LEU A 193 -11.35 10.32 12.05
CA LEU A 193 -10.74 11.48 11.43
C LEU A 193 -11.63 11.98 10.29
N VAL A 194 -12.24 13.15 10.48
CA VAL A 194 -12.96 13.87 9.41
C VAL A 194 -11.93 14.53 8.49
N ASN A 195 -12.16 14.52 7.17
CA ASN A 195 -11.25 15.11 6.17
C ASN A 195 -9.84 14.48 6.14
N ARG A 196 -9.76 13.14 6.19
CA ARG A 196 -8.49 12.40 6.33
C ARG A 196 -7.43 12.75 5.31
N CYS A 197 -7.80 12.68 4.03
CA CYS A 197 -6.87 12.98 2.95
C CYS A 197 -6.38 14.43 2.92
N ALA A 198 -7.02 15.36 3.63
CA ALA A 198 -6.50 16.72 3.78
C ALA A 198 -5.27 16.74 4.70
N ALA A 199 -5.19 15.83 5.68
CA ALA A 199 -4.06 15.71 6.60
C ALA A 199 -2.97 14.79 6.05
N THR A 200 -3.36 13.65 5.46
CA THR A 200 -2.41 12.63 5.00
C THR A 200 -2.00 12.80 3.54
N GLY A 201 -2.82 13.46 2.72
CA GLY A 201 -2.74 13.37 1.27
C GLY A 201 -3.22 12.01 0.74
N CYS A 202 -3.25 11.89 -0.58
CA CYS A 202 -3.59 10.67 -1.31
C CYS A 202 -2.37 10.06 -2.02
N GLU A 203 -2.44 8.75 -2.27
CA GLU A 203 -1.50 8.04 -3.14
C GLU A 203 -1.50 8.67 -4.55
N ASP A 204 -0.40 8.48 -5.28
CA ASP A 204 -0.25 9.02 -6.63
C ASP A 204 -1.41 8.56 -7.54
N GLY A 205 -2.00 9.50 -8.27
CA GLY A 205 -3.17 9.26 -9.13
C GLY A 205 -4.52 9.36 -8.42
N LEU A 206 -4.55 9.69 -7.13
CA LEU A 206 -5.78 9.96 -6.38
C LEU A 206 -5.83 11.41 -5.89
N VAL A 207 -7.03 11.93 -5.75
CA VAL A 207 -7.33 13.27 -5.23
C VAL A 207 -8.20 13.17 -3.96
N CYS A 208 -8.12 14.21 -3.13
CA CYS A 208 -8.91 14.27 -1.89
C CYS A 208 -10.35 14.71 -2.21
N GLY A 209 -11.28 13.77 -2.16
CA GLY A 209 -12.69 13.98 -2.46
C GLY A 209 -13.53 14.43 -1.26
N PRO A 210 -14.83 14.72 -1.49
CA PRO A 210 -15.78 15.03 -0.42
C PRO A 210 -15.81 13.94 0.67
N GLY A 211 -15.91 14.37 1.92
CA GLY A 211 -15.88 13.46 3.07
C GLY A 211 -14.48 12.96 3.45
N GLY A 212 -13.41 13.49 2.84
CA GLY A 212 -12.04 13.18 3.23
C GLY A 212 -11.53 11.83 2.74
N ARG A 213 -12.10 11.31 1.64
CA ARG A 213 -11.71 10.04 1.03
C ARG A 213 -10.82 10.29 -0.18
N CYS A 214 -9.83 9.43 -0.38
CA CYS A 214 -9.08 9.42 -1.63
C CYS A 214 -9.92 8.77 -2.73
N VAL A 215 -10.08 9.50 -3.83
CA VAL A 215 -10.87 9.12 -4.99
C VAL A 215 -10.07 9.40 -6.25
N GLU A 216 -10.47 8.86 -7.40
CA GLU A 216 -9.71 9.05 -8.64
C GLU A 216 -9.90 10.47 -9.17
N CYS A 217 -11.10 11.04 -9.03
CA CYS A 217 -11.42 12.37 -9.50
C CYS A 217 -12.55 13.03 -8.69
N VAL A 218 -12.63 14.35 -8.77
CA VAL A 218 -13.76 15.20 -8.39
C VAL A 218 -14.23 16.09 -9.55
N ALA A 219 -13.47 16.14 -10.65
CA ALA A 219 -13.76 16.85 -11.88
C ALA A 219 -13.11 16.13 -13.08
N ASP A 220 -13.62 16.38 -14.30
CA ASP A 220 -13.21 15.69 -15.52
C ASP A 220 -11.74 15.97 -15.91
N ASP A 221 -11.21 17.15 -15.58
CA ASP A 221 -9.83 17.55 -15.86
C ASP A 221 -8.77 16.76 -15.08
N GLN A 222 -9.20 16.04 -14.04
CA GLN A 222 -8.34 15.12 -13.26
C GLN A 222 -8.27 13.73 -13.88
N CYS A 223 -9.15 13.44 -14.84
CA CYS A 223 -9.11 12.22 -15.62
C CYS A 223 -8.24 12.39 -16.86
N GLY A 224 -7.43 11.38 -17.19
CA GLY A 224 -6.62 11.41 -18.41
C GLY A 224 -7.43 11.09 -19.67
N GLY A 225 -7.12 11.73 -20.81
CA GLY A 225 -7.75 11.41 -22.11
C GLY A 225 -9.23 11.79 -22.21
N ASP A 226 -10.02 11.02 -22.97
CA ASP A 226 -11.48 11.21 -23.17
C ASP A 226 -12.34 10.65 -22.02
N MET A 227 -11.78 10.60 -20.80
CA MET A 227 -12.46 10.09 -19.62
C MET A 227 -13.22 11.22 -18.91
N THR A 228 -14.41 10.91 -18.39
CA THR A 228 -15.21 11.81 -17.56
C THR A 228 -15.29 11.30 -16.14
N CYS A 229 -15.38 12.21 -15.18
CA CYS A 229 -15.48 11.91 -13.76
C CYS A 229 -16.93 11.61 -13.37
N LYS A 230 -17.27 10.33 -13.23
CA LYS A 230 -18.60 9.88 -12.79
C LYS A 230 -18.49 9.19 -11.44
N GLY A 231 -19.19 9.71 -10.42
CA GLY A 231 -19.22 9.11 -9.09
C GLY A 231 -17.84 9.03 -8.40
N PHE A 232 -17.00 10.04 -8.61
CA PHE A 232 -15.61 10.11 -8.13
C PHE A 232 -14.64 9.07 -8.75
N ARG A 233 -14.95 8.59 -9.95
CA ARG A 233 -14.13 7.66 -10.73
C ARG A 233 -13.95 8.17 -12.14
N CYS A 234 -12.77 7.92 -12.71
CA CYS A 234 -12.51 8.25 -14.11
C CYS A 234 -13.06 7.12 -14.99
N THR A 235 -14.11 7.43 -15.74
CA THR A 235 -14.74 6.49 -16.68
C THR A 235 -14.47 6.96 -18.11
N ALA A 236 -13.95 6.10 -18.96
CA ALA A 236 -13.94 6.36 -20.40
C ALA A 236 -15.39 6.32 -20.90
N ASN A 237 -15.79 7.29 -21.72
CA ASN A 237 -16.99 7.13 -22.54
C ASN A 237 -16.64 6.14 -23.66
N GLY A 238 -16.55 4.86 -23.33
CA GLY A 238 -16.15 3.81 -24.26
C GLY A 238 -17.41 3.14 -24.80
N PRO A 239 -17.72 3.23 -26.10
CA PRO A 239 -18.82 2.45 -26.67
C PRO A 239 -18.60 0.95 -26.41
N GLN A 240 -19.68 0.17 -26.44
CA GLN A 240 -19.59 -1.29 -26.48
C GLN A 240 -18.52 -1.70 -27.52
N CYS A 241 -17.69 -2.68 -27.19
CA CYS A 241 -16.46 -3.05 -27.91
C CYS A 241 -15.20 -2.17 -27.71
N GLY A 242 -15.20 -1.18 -26.81
CA GLY A 242 -14.00 -0.42 -26.43
C GLY A 242 -12.94 -1.26 -25.69
N ALA A 243 -11.65 -0.98 -25.93
CA ALA A 243 -10.56 -1.67 -25.23
C ALA A 243 -10.55 -1.34 -23.73
N CYS A 244 -10.24 -2.32 -22.88
CA CYS A 244 -10.21 -2.15 -21.43
C CYS A 244 -9.02 -2.84 -20.78
N VAL A 245 -8.67 -2.42 -19.57
CA VAL A 245 -7.58 -3.03 -18.78
C VAL A 245 -8.15 -3.86 -17.63
N ASN A 246 -9.32 -3.48 -17.12
CA ASN A 246 -10.05 -4.19 -16.08
C ASN A 246 -11.54 -3.87 -16.17
N GLY A 247 -12.37 -4.60 -15.42
CA GLY A 247 -13.84 -4.44 -15.43
C GLY A 247 -14.35 -3.05 -15.06
N ARG A 248 -13.48 -2.14 -14.59
CA ARG A 248 -13.84 -0.79 -14.15
C ARG A 248 -13.59 0.26 -15.23
N SER A 249 -13.03 -0.13 -16.38
CA SER A 249 -12.77 0.76 -17.53
C SER A 249 -13.97 0.88 -18.48
N CYS A 250 -15.10 0.23 -18.16
CA CYS A 250 -16.27 0.12 -19.03
C CYS A 250 -17.44 0.93 -18.49
N ASP A 251 -18.36 1.30 -19.37
CA ASP A 251 -19.62 1.97 -19.02
C ASP A 251 -20.50 1.13 -18.08
N ASP A 252 -21.43 1.79 -17.37
CA ASP A 252 -22.35 1.13 -16.45
C ASP A 252 -23.13 -0.02 -17.14
N GLY A 253 -23.14 -1.18 -16.50
CA GLY A 253 -23.73 -2.41 -17.06
C GLY A 253 -22.80 -3.20 -17.99
N SER A 254 -21.56 -2.75 -18.19
CA SER A 254 -20.55 -3.45 -18.97
C SER A 254 -19.43 -4.05 -18.13
N ALA A 255 -18.86 -5.15 -18.61
CA ALA A 255 -17.71 -5.82 -18.01
C ALA A 255 -16.56 -5.91 -19.02
N CYS A 256 -15.33 -5.82 -18.51
CA CYS A 256 -14.13 -6.05 -19.32
C CYS A 256 -13.89 -7.55 -19.46
N MET A 257 -14.05 -8.07 -20.66
CA MET A 257 -13.93 -9.49 -20.97
C MET A 257 -12.90 -9.73 -22.06
N LEU A 258 -12.15 -10.83 -21.96
CA LEU A 258 -11.23 -11.26 -23.00
C LEU A 258 -12.04 -12.03 -24.07
N LEU A 259 -12.22 -11.43 -25.25
CA LEU A 259 -12.96 -12.06 -26.35
C LEU A 259 -12.05 -12.96 -27.18
N VAL A 260 -12.64 -13.99 -27.81
CA VAL A 260 -11.90 -14.90 -28.69
C VAL A 260 -11.38 -14.12 -29.90
N GLY A 261 -10.06 -14.11 -30.10
CA GLY A 261 -9.42 -13.42 -31.21
C GLY A 261 -9.17 -11.92 -30.99
N GLY A 262 -9.32 -11.40 -29.77
CA GLY A 262 -9.09 -9.99 -29.45
C GLY A 262 -8.43 -9.75 -28.08
N GLY A 263 -8.14 -8.48 -27.79
CA GLY A 263 -7.72 -8.02 -26.46
C GLY A 263 -8.90 -7.94 -25.48
N PRO A 264 -8.67 -7.53 -24.22
CA PRO A 264 -9.76 -7.29 -23.27
C PRO A 264 -10.62 -6.11 -23.75
N THR A 265 -11.93 -6.32 -23.75
CA THR A 265 -12.92 -5.43 -24.36
C THR A 265 -14.14 -5.25 -23.45
N CYS A 266 -14.73 -4.05 -23.45
CA CYS A 266 -15.94 -3.73 -22.73
C CYS A 266 -17.17 -4.32 -23.43
N VAL A 267 -17.93 -5.12 -22.68
CA VAL A 267 -19.10 -5.84 -23.17
C VAL A 267 -20.26 -5.65 -22.19
N LYS A 268 -21.40 -5.19 -22.68
CA LYS A 268 -22.62 -5.00 -21.87
C LYS A 268 -23.30 -6.35 -21.61
N SER A 269 -23.82 -6.58 -20.41
CA SER A 269 -24.64 -7.77 -20.14
C SER A 269 -26.03 -7.64 -20.76
N CYS A 270 -26.66 -8.77 -21.11
CA CYS A 270 -28.03 -8.82 -21.62
C CYS A 270 -28.75 -10.09 -21.16
N THR A 271 -30.08 -10.11 -21.30
CA THR A 271 -30.91 -11.28 -21.02
C THR A 271 -31.81 -11.60 -22.21
N GLU A 272 -31.91 -12.88 -22.58
CA GLU A 272 -32.80 -13.34 -23.66
C GLU A 272 -34.28 -13.28 -23.23
N THR A 273 -34.55 -13.38 -21.94
CA THR A 273 -35.87 -13.18 -21.36
C THR A 273 -36.07 -11.70 -21.09
N VAL A 274 -37.01 -11.11 -21.82
CA VAL A 274 -37.38 -9.71 -21.68
C VAL A 274 -38.58 -9.66 -20.74
N ASP A 275 -38.38 -9.21 -19.50
CA ASP A 275 -39.50 -8.68 -18.72
C ASP A 275 -39.87 -7.32 -19.31
N GLU A 276 -41.17 -7.07 -19.53
CA GLU A 276 -41.65 -5.84 -20.17
C GLU A 276 -41.27 -4.57 -19.37
N ASP A 277 -41.02 -4.72 -18.07
CA ASP A 277 -40.60 -3.62 -17.19
C ASP A 277 -39.10 -3.27 -17.31
N ASP A 278 -38.25 -4.14 -17.88
CA ASP A 278 -36.79 -3.96 -18.00
C ASP A 278 -36.27 -3.95 -19.45
N LEU A 279 -37.17 -3.77 -20.42
CA LEU A 279 -36.94 -3.76 -21.87
C LEU A 279 -35.73 -2.93 -22.33
N ALA A 280 -35.43 -1.81 -21.67
CA ALA A 280 -34.33 -0.91 -22.04
C ALA A 280 -32.97 -1.35 -21.45
N ALA A 281 -32.96 -2.03 -20.29
CA ALA A 281 -31.74 -2.48 -19.64
C ALA A 281 -31.22 -3.79 -20.24
N SER A 282 -32.12 -4.67 -20.67
CA SER A 282 -31.80 -6.02 -21.16
C SER A 282 -31.53 -6.09 -22.66
N ARG A 283 -31.81 -5.04 -23.42
CA ARG A 283 -31.55 -5.00 -24.86
C ARG A 283 -30.15 -4.51 -25.18
N CYS A 284 -29.53 -5.22 -26.12
CA CYS A 284 -28.33 -4.76 -26.78
C CYS A 284 -28.64 -3.56 -27.69
N GLU A 285 -27.62 -2.73 -27.92
CA GLU A 285 -27.74 -1.60 -28.83
C GLU A 285 -27.82 -2.08 -30.28
N ALA A 286 -28.20 -1.17 -31.19
CA ALA A 286 -28.26 -1.45 -32.61
C ALA A 286 -26.92 -2.02 -33.12
N GLY A 287 -26.98 -3.05 -33.98
CA GLY A 287 -25.80 -3.79 -34.47
C GLY A 287 -25.22 -4.85 -33.51
N PHE A 288 -25.81 -5.03 -32.32
CA PHE A 288 -25.40 -6.07 -31.35
C PHE A 288 -26.51 -7.10 -31.13
N THR A 289 -26.10 -8.32 -30.79
CA THR A 289 -27.00 -9.42 -30.44
C THR A 289 -26.63 -9.97 -29.07
N CYS A 290 -27.64 -10.39 -28.31
CA CYS A 290 -27.40 -11.02 -27.01
C CYS A 290 -26.88 -12.44 -27.25
N GLN A 291 -25.60 -12.66 -26.94
CA GLN A 291 -24.91 -13.93 -27.12
C GLN A 291 -24.35 -14.38 -25.77
N ALA A 292 -24.88 -15.48 -25.24
CA ALA A 292 -24.47 -16.03 -23.95
C ALA A 292 -24.50 -14.98 -22.81
N GLY A 293 -25.56 -14.16 -22.77
CA GLY A 293 -25.76 -13.12 -21.75
C GLY A 293 -24.92 -11.85 -21.93
N ASN A 294 -24.27 -11.69 -23.09
CA ASN A 294 -23.42 -10.55 -23.41
C ASN A 294 -23.81 -9.92 -24.75
N CYS A 295 -23.81 -8.60 -24.83
CA CYS A 295 -24.02 -7.87 -26.08
C CYS A 295 -22.76 -7.91 -26.93
N LEU A 296 -22.73 -8.82 -27.90
CA LEU A 296 -21.64 -8.99 -28.84
C LEU A 296 -22.09 -8.56 -30.25
N PRO A 297 -21.15 -8.11 -31.11
CA PRO A 297 -21.51 -7.78 -32.49
C PRO A 297 -22.23 -8.94 -33.16
N ASP A 298 -23.22 -8.63 -34.00
CA ASP A 298 -23.89 -9.65 -34.80
C ASP A 298 -22.88 -10.36 -35.71
N THR A 299 -22.63 -11.63 -35.44
CA THR A 299 -21.66 -12.46 -36.19
C THR A 299 -21.99 -12.63 -37.67
N GLN A 300 -23.24 -12.35 -38.08
CA GLN A 300 -23.61 -12.33 -39.50
C GLN A 300 -23.04 -11.11 -40.25
N ARG A 301 -22.65 -10.05 -39.52
CA ARG A 301 -22.13 -8.80 -40.07
C ARG A 301 -20.71 -8.50 -39.62
N PHE A 302 -20.39 -8.75 -38.35
CA PHE A 302 -19.12 -8.44 -37.71
C PHE A 302 -18.58 -9.67 -37.01
N LEU A 303 -17.43 -10.19 -37.46
CA LEU A 303 -16.81 -11.37 -36.89
C LEU A 303 -16.21 -11.13 -35.49
N SER A 304 -15.98 -9.87 -35.12
CA SER A 304 -15.42 -9.50 -33.81
C SER A 304 -15.70 -8.04 -33.45
N CYS A 305 -15.45 -7.67 -32.19
CA CYS A 305 -15.41 -6.27 -31.76
C CYS A 305 -14.38 -5.45 -32.55
N SER A 306 -13.25 -6.03 -32.94
CA SER A 306 -12.27 -5.34 -33.77
C SER A 306 -12.85 -4.99 -35.15
N ALA A 307 -13.68 -5.85 -35.73
CA ALA A 307 -14.33 -5.58 -37.01
C ALA A 307 -15.32 -4.41 -36.90
N LEU A 308 -16.07 -4.37 -35.81
CA LEU A 308 -17.00 -3.27 -35.54
C LEU A 308 -16.27 -1.93 -35.38
N LEU A 309 -15.13 -1.90 -34.68
CA LEU A 309 -14.30 -0.70 -34.53
C LEU A 309 -13.66 -0.21 -35.85
N GLN A 310 -13.64 -1.06 -36.90
CA GLN A 310 -13.17 -0.70 -38.24
C GLN A 310 -14.33 -0.28 -39.17
N PHE A 311 -15.56 -0.23 -38.67
CA PHE A 311 -16.70 0.30 -39.42
C PHE A 311 -16.46 1.77 -39.81
N GLY A 312 -16.69 2.11 -41.08
CA GLY A 312 -16.36 3.41 -41.66
C GLY A 312 -14.88 3.59 -42.06
N ALA A 313 -14.02 2.58 -41.88
CA ALA A 313 -12.62 2.64 -42.32
C ALA A 313 -12.51 2.81 -43.84
N GLU A 314 -11.44 3.46 -44.31
CA GLU A 314 -11.20 3.62 -45.74
C GLU A 314 -10.98 2.27 -46.45
N CYS A 315 -11.55 2.15 -47.65
CA CYS A 315 -11.46 0.96 -48.48
C CYS A 315 -11.26 1.29 -49.96
N ALA A 316 -10.75 0.30 -50.69
CA ALA A 316 -10.62 0.32 -52.14
C ALA A 316 -11.63 -0.63 -52.83
N ASP A 317 -12.05 -1.67 -52.12
CA ASP A 317 -12.92 -2.74 -52.59
C ASP A 317 -13.58 -3.46 -51.38
N ASP A 318 -14.56 -4.31 -51.66
CA ASP A 318 -15.30 -5.09 -50.65
C ASP A 318 -14.39 -6.10 -49.93
N GLU A 319 -13.40 -6.67 -50.64
CA GLU A 319 -12.44 -7.62 -50.07
C GLU A 319 -11.66 -7.01 -48.91
N ARG A 320 -11.32 -5.71 -49.00
CA ARG A 320 -10.72 -4.97 -47.89
C ARG A 320 -11.62 -4.96 -46.65
N CYS A 321 -12.91 -4.68 -46.81
CA CYS A 321 -13.85 -4.61 -45.68
C CYS A 321 -14.10 -5.98 -45.07
N GLN A 322 -14.18 -7.01 -45.90
CA GLN A 322 -14.25 -8.40 -45.46
C GLN A 322 -12.97 -8.83 -44.72
N GLY A 323 -11.80 -8.42 -45.21
CA GLY A 323 -10.52 -8.63 -44.55
C GLY A 323 -10.38 -7.94 -43.19
N LEU A 324 -11.15 -6.86 -42.95
CA LEU A 324 -11.27 -6.21 -41.63
C LEU A 324 -12.25 -6.94 -40.69
N GLY A 325 -12.85 -8.04 -41.15
CA GLY A 325 -13.73 -8.91 -40.36
C GLY A 325 -15.22 -8.58 -40.48
N MET A 326 -15.63 -7.80 -41.49
CA MET A 326 -17.05 -7.60 -41.81
C MET A 326 -17.51 -8.69 -42.79
N SER A 327 -18.21 -9.72 -42.34
CA SER A 327 -18.55 -10.90 -43.14
C SER A 327 -19.32 -10.59 -44.43
N THR A 328 -20.10 -9.51 -44.42
CA THR A 328 -20.82 -8.97 -45.60
C THR A 328 -20.38 -7.53 -45.91
N GLY A 329 -19.13 -7.18 -45.58
CA GLY A 329 -18.59 -5.83 -45.76
C GLY A 329 -18.60 -5.38 -47.22
N LEU A 330 -19.03 -4.14 -47.43
CA LEU A 330 -19.08 -3.45 -48.72
C LEU A 330 -18.26 -2.16 -48.66
N CYS A 331 -17.61 -1.81 -49.75
CA CYS A 331 -16.88 -0.56 -49.90
C CYS A 331 -17.72 0.48 -50.65
N VAL A 332 -18.47 1.29 -49.91
CA VAL A 332 -19.38 2.30 -50.48
C VAL A 332 -18.82 3.69 -50.18
N GLU A 333 -18.73 4.54 -51.21
CA GLU A 333 -18.14 5.89 -51.09
C GLU A 333 -16.72 5.89 -50.46
N ARG A 334 -15.93 4.83 -50.69
CA ARG A 334 -14.59 4.57 -50.12
C ARG A 334 -14.56 4.31 -48.61
N GLN A 335 -15.69 3.98 -48.00
CA GLN A 335 -15.79 3.60 -46.60
C GLN A 335 -16.38 2.19 -46.45
N CYS A 336 -15.84 1.43 -45.50
CA CYS A 336 -16.37 0.11 -45.18
C CYS A 336 -17.70 0.21 -44.44
N THR A 337 -18.71 -0.43 -45.01
CA THR A 337 -20.06 -0.54 -44.46
C THR A 337 -20.57 -1.98 -44.52
N VAL A 338 -21.78 -2.23 -44.02
CA VAL A 338 -22.49 -3.51 -44.09
C VAL A 338 -23.92 -3.29 -44.60
N PRO A 339 -24.52 -4.27 -45.30
CA PRO A 339 -25.90 -4.20 -45.74
C PRO A 339 -26.88 -4.22 -44.56
N CYS A 340 -28.02 -3.55 -44.74
CA CYS A 340 -29.04 -3.39 -43.69
C CYS A 340 -30.47 -3.40 -44.26
N VAL A 341 -31.44 -3.63 -43.38
CA VAL A 341 -32.88 -3.64 -43.67
C VAL A 341 -33.60 -2.54 -42.88
N GLU A 342 -33.12 -2.17 -41.70
CA GLU A 342 -33.68 -1.10 -40.86
C GLU A 342 -32.59 -0.39 -40.04
N ASP A 343 -32.88 0.76 -39.42
CA ASP A 343 -31.87 1.51 -38.67
C ASP A 343 -31.29 0.71 -37.48
N LEU A 344 -32.06 -0.23 -36.91
CA LEU A 344 -31.62 -1.08 -35.81
C LEU A 344 -30.48 -2.04 -36.20
N ASP A 345 -30.31 -2.26 -37.51
CA ASP A 345 -29.23 -3.07 -38.06
C ASP A 345 -27.85 -2.40 -37.99
N CYS A 346 -27.85 -1.07 -37.86
CA CYS A 346 -26.68 -0.23 -38.03
C CYS A 346 -26.10 0.17 -36.68
N PRO A 347 -24.77 0.01 -36.47
CA PRO A 347 -24.17 0.23 -35.17
C PRO A 347 -24.02 1.71 -34.80
N GLY A 348 -24.09 2.01 -33.51
CA GLY A 348 -23.87 3.34 -32.96
C GLY A 348 -24.88 4.37 -33.47
N ALA A 349 -24.39 5.44 -34.09
CA ALA A 349 -25.21 6.52 -34.64
C ALA A 349 -25.56 6.35 -36.13
N SER A 350 -25.12 5.26 -36.77
CA SER A 350 -25.35 5.04 -38.21
C SER A 350 -26.79 4.64 -38.53
N ARG A 351 -27.23 4.92 -39.76
CA ARG A 351 -28.60 4.65 -40.24
C ARG A 351 -28.59 3.84 -41.52
N CYS A 352 -29.69 3.15 -41.80
CA CYS A 352 -29.79 2.32 -42.98
C CYS A 352 -30.30 3.11 -44.19
N GLU A 353 -29.40 3.45 -45.12
CA GLU A 353 -29.67 4.33 -46.26
C GLU A 353 -29.63 3.59 -47.61
N ASP A 354 -30.44 4.05 -48.58
CA ASP A 354 -30.40 3.56 -49.96
C ASP A 354 -29.19 4.14 -50.71
N THR A 355 -28.36 3.27 -51.28
CA THR A 355 -27.21 3.63 -52.14
C THR A 355 -27.31 2.92 -53.49
N LEU A 356 -26.39 3.22 -54.41
CA LEU A 356 -26.31 2.52 -55.70
C LEU A 356 -26.00 1.03 -55.55
N ASP A 357 -25.39 0.65 -54.42
CA ASP A 357 -25.00 -0.73 -54.09
C ASP A 357 -26.03 -1.43 -53.19
N GLY A 358 -27.20 -0.81 -52.99
CA GLY A 358 -28.28 -1.31 -52.13
C GLY A 358 -28.39 -0.56 -50.80
N ARG A 359 -29.13 -1.12 -49.84
CA ARG A 359 -29.30 -0.53 -48.52
C ARG A 359 -28.14 -0.88 -47.60
N VAL A 360 -27.42 0.14 -47.12
CA VAL A 360 -26.21 -0.01 -46.31
C VAL A 360 -26.20 0.93 -45.11
N CYS A 361 -25.42 0.61 -44.09
CA CYS A 361 -25.29 1.44 -42.90
C CYS A 361 -24.37 2.65 -43.16
N SER A 362 -24.91 3.85 -43.07
CA SER A 362 -24.20 5.09 -43.39
C SER A 362 -23.88 5.87 -42.12
N VAL A 363 -22.62 6.32 -41.99
CA VAL A 363 -22.14 7.21 -40.92
C VAL A 363 -22.16 8.65 -41.48
N ARG A 364 -23.33 9.15 -41.86
CA ARG A 364 -23.45 10.57 -42.20
C ARG A 364 -23.74 11.38 -40.94
N ASP A 365 -22.90 12.38 -40.70
CA ASP A 365 -23.10 13.43 -39.69
C ASP A 365 -24.32 14.30 -39.98
#